data_AF-A0A0P9EII5-F1
#
_entry.id   AF-A0A0P9EII5-F1
#
_cell.length_a   1.000
_cell.length_b   1.000
_cell.length_c   1.000
_cell.angle_alpha   90.00
_cell.angle_beta   90.00
_cell.angle_gamma   90.00
#
_symmetry.space_group_name_H-M   'P 1'
#
loop_
_entity.id
_entity.type
_entity.pdbx_description
1 polymer ?
#
loop_
_entity_poly.entity_id
_entity_poly.type
_entity_poly.pdbx_seq_one_letter_code
_entity_poly.pdbx_strand_id
1 'polypeptide(L)'
;IGRPENIVGWYHSHPGYGCWLSGIDVMTQKTNQQFQDPFLAVVIDPNRTVSAGKVEIGAFRTYPEGYTPPHAAASEYQSIPQDKIDDFGVHAASYYPLEVSHFKSSHDARLLDSLWNRYWVMTLSQSPLVS
;
A
#
# COMPACT_ATOMS: atom_id res chain seq x y z
N ILE A 1 20.04 -3.89 -21.45
CA ILE A 1 18.85 -3.81 -20.56
C ILE A 1 17.84 -2.94 -21.27
N GLY A 2 16.67 -3.50 -21.63
CA GLY A 2 15.61 -2.83 -22.41
C GLY A 2 14.32 -2.74 -21.61
N ARG A 3 14.28 -1.82 -20.65
CA ARG A 3 13.10 -1.47 -19.86
C ARG A 3 12.58 -0.11 -20.37
N PRO A 4 11.62 -0.09 -21.30
CA PRO A 4 11.09 1.15 -21.85
C PRO A 4 10.07 1.84 -20.93
N GLU A 5 9.72 1.23 -19.80
CA GLU A 5 8.68 1.72 -18.89
C GLU A 5 9.08 3.02 -18.18
N ASN A 6 8.13 3.95 -18.09
CA ASN A 6 8.29 5.19 -17.35
C ASN A 6 7.97 5.00 -15.87
N ILE A 7 8.35 5.97 -15.05
CA ILE A 7 7.90 6.06 -13.66
C ILE A 7 6.38 6.31 -13.61
N VAL A 8 5.69 5.61 -12.72
CA VAL A 8 4.21 5.69 -12.55
C VAL A 8 3.79 5.92 -11.10
N GLY A 9 4.75 6.02 -10.19
CA GLY A 9 4.49 6.13 -8.77
C GLY A 9 5.71 5.85 -7.91
N TRP A 10 5.45 5.77 -6.61
CA TRP A 10 6.42 5.46 -5.57
C TRP A 10 5.79 4.56 -4.51
N TYR A 11 6.62 3.88 -3.72
CA TYR A 11 6.17 3.07 -2.62
C TYR A 11 7.03 3.30 -1.38
N HIS A 12 6.42 3.15 -0.21
CA HIS A 12 7.11 3.16 1.08
C HIS A 12 6.41 2.25 2.09
N SER A 13 7.02 2.07 3.25
CA SER A 13 6.52 1.16 4.28
C SER A 13 6.07 1.90 5.52
N HIS A 14 4.97 1.46 6.10
CA HIS A 14 4.46 1.89 7.41
C HIS A 14 4.43 0.70 8.38
N PRO A 15 5.54 0.37 9.08
CA PRO A 15 5.60 -0.85 9.87
C PRO A 15 4.74 -0.76 11.16
N GLY A 16 3.63 -1.49 11.20
CA GLY A 16 2.80 -1.69 12.39
C GLY A 16 1.64 -0.70 12.58
N TYR A 17 1.52 0.33 11.74
CA TYR A 17 0.52 1.40 11.90
C TYR A 17 -0.42 1.56 10.71
N GLY A 18 -0.43 0.60 9.77
CA GLY A 18 -1.42 0.52 8.70
C GLY A 18 -1.03 1.29 7.45
N CYS A 19 -1.83 1.08 6.40
CA CYS A 19 -1.61 1.66 5.08
C CYS A 19 -2.48 2.91 4.92
N TRP A 20 -1.85 4.08 5.02
CA TRP A 20 -2.45 5.41 4.89
C TRP A 20 -1.35 6.44 4.57
N LEU A 21 -1.70 7.67 4.19
CA LEU A 21 -0.71 8.72 3.90
C LEU A 21 -0.63 9.73 5.06
N SER A 22 0.57 9.90 5.61
CA SER A 22 0.89 10.98 6.57
C SER A 22 0.87 12.36 5.90
N GLY A 23 0.95 13.44 6.70
CA GLY A 23 1.09 14.78 6.14
C GLY A 23 2.29 14.93 5.18
N ILE A 24 3.43 14.29 5.50
CA ILE A 24 4.63 14.27 4.64
C ILE A 24 4.36 13.50 3.35
N ASP A 25 3.68 12.36 3.43
CA ASP A 25 3.35 11.54 2.26
C ASP A 25 2.38 12.27 1.33
N VAL A 26 1.37 12.95 1.89
CA VAL A 26 0.42 13.76 1.12
C VAL A 26 1.14 14.87 0.37
N MET A 27 2.08 15.57 1.00
CA MET A 27 2.84 16.64 0.34
C MET A 27 3.77 16.10 -0.75
N THR A 28 4.44 14.99 -0.48
CA THR A 28 5.27 14.27 -1.47
C THR A 28 4.44 13.84 -2.67
N GLN A 29 3.28 13.22 -2.41
CA GLN A 29 2.39 12.72 -3.45
C GLN A 29 1.77 13.85 -4.27
N LYS A 30 1.36 14.96 -3.65
CA LYS A 30 0.88 16.16 -4.38
C LYS A 30 1.95 16.70 -5.32
N THR A 31 3.18 16.84 -4.84
CA THR A 31 4.30 17.33 -5.67
C THR A 31 4.54 16.41 -6.86
N ASN A 32 4.60 15.10 -6.64
CA ASN A 32 4.82 14.16 -7.74
C ASN A 32 3.65 14.11 -8.73
N GLN A 33 2.40 14.10 -8.24
CA GLN A 33 1.21 14.19 -9.12
C GLN A 33 1.17 15.49 -9.91
N GLN A 34 1.72 16.60 -9.40
CA GLN A 34 1.71 17.88 -10.12
C GLN A 34 2.66 17.87 -11.32
N PHE A 35 3.82 17.21 -11.22
CA PHE A 35 4.86 17.28 -12.24
C PHE A 35 5.03 16.01 -13.07
N GLN A 36 4.55 14.86 -12.59
CA GLN A 36 4.78 13.54 -13.18
C GLN A 36 3.49 12.71 -13.30
N ASP A 37 2.34 13.36 -13.48
CA ASP A 37 1.09 12.62 -13.68
C ASP A 37 1.15 11.76 -14.96
N PRO A 38 0.66 10.51 -14.96
CA PRO A 38 0.02 9.78 -13.87
C PRO A 38 0.98 9.31 -12.75
N PHE A 39 0.68 9.64 -11.49
CA PHE A 39 1.47 9.21 -10.33
C PHE A 39 0.62 8.67 -9.17
N LEU A 40 1.06 7.61 -8.49
CA LEU A 40 0.39 7.05 -7.30
C LEU A 40 1.37 6.73 -6.16
N ALA A 41 0.87 6.68 -4.93
CA ALA A 41 1.62 6.24 -3.75
C ALA A 41 1.15 4.84 -3.31
N VAL A 42 2.08 3.92 -3.07
CA VAL A 42 1.79 2.61 -2.45
C VAL A 42 2.36 2.57 -1.04
N VAL A 43 1.54 2.17 -0.07
CA VAL A 43 1.96 1.94 1.31
C VAL A 43 1.85 0.47 1.62
N ILE A 44 2.89 -0.08 2.25
CA ILE A 44 2.94 -1.50 2.67
C ILE A 44 3.20 -1.56 4.17
N ASP A 45 2.39 -2.34 4.91
CA ASP A 45 2.67 -2.64 6.32
C ASP A 45 3.22 -4.07 6.45
N PRO A 46 4.55 -4.26 6.51
CA PRO A 46 5.14 -5.58 6.60
C PRO A 46 4.82 -6.28 7.93
N ASN A 47 4.70 -5.52 9.03
CA ASN A 47 4.45 -6.11 10.35
C ASN A 47 3.04 -6.68 10.41
N ARG A 48 2.03 -5.91 9.97
CA ARG A 48 0.66 -6.42 9.90
C ARG A 48 0.50 -7.51 8.87
N THR A 49 1.28 -7.47 7.77
CA THR A 49 1.28 -8.56 6.79
C THR A 49 1.65 -9.89 7.44
N VAL A 50 2.70 -9.89 8.25
CA VAL A 50 3.13 -11.10 8.99
C VAL A 50 2.10 -11.49 10.05
N SER A 51 1.60 -10.54 10.83
CA SER A 51 0.64 -10.82 11.91
C SER A 51 -0.74 -11.28 11.43
N ALA A 52 -1.23 -10.76 10.31
CA ALA A 52 -2.54 -11.08 9.76
C ALA A 52 -2.51 -12.26 8.77
N GLY A 53 -1.32 -12.64 8.27
CA GLY A 53 -1.18 -13.66 7.21
C GLY A 53 -1.75 -13.23 5.86
N LYS A 54 -1.99 -11.92 5.66
CA LYS A 54 -2.53 -11.31 4.44
C LYS A 54 -1.68 -10.11 4.10
N VAL A 55 -1.40 -9.89 2.82
CA VAL A 55 -0.66 -8.70 2.37
C VAL A 55 -1.44 -7.44 2.70
N GLU A 56 -0.88 -6.63 3.59
CA GLU A 56 -1.39 -5.31 3.95
C GLU A 56 -0.75 -4.27 3.05
N ILE A 57 -1.51 -3.88 2.02
CA ILE A 57 -1.10 -2.97 0.96
C ILE A 57 -2.24 -1.99 0.66
N GLY A 58 -1.90 -0.70 0.55
CA GLY A 58 -2.81 0.34 0.10
C GLY A 58 -2.20 1.14 -1.05
N ALA A 59 -3.03 1.54 -2.02
CA ALA A 59 -2.64 2.45 -3.08
C ALA A 59 -3.49 3.71 -2.99
N PHE A 60 -2.87 4.87 -3.14
CA PHE A 60 -3.49 6.16 -2.85
C PHE A 60 -3.15 7.22 -3.90
N ARG A 61 -4.09 8.13 -4.10
CA ARG A 61 -3.89 9.39 -4.82
C ARG A 61 -4.44 10.56 -4.01
N THR A 62 -3.78 11.70 -4.10
CA THR A 62 -4.22 12.93 -3.44
C THR A 62 -5.25 13.67 -4.27
N TYR A 63 -6.20 14.33 -3.61
CA TYR A 63 -7.13 15.22 -4.28
C TYR A 63 -6.41 16.50 -4.76
N PRO A 64 -6.85 17.09 -5.90
CA PRO A 64 -6.37 18.39 -6.34
C PRO A 64 -6.64 19.49 -5.32
N GLU A 65 -5.85 20.56 -5.38
CA GLU A 65 -6.07 21.74 -4.53
C GLU A 65 -7.44 22.38 -4.84
N GLY A 66 -8.19 22.74 -3.79
CA GLY A 66 -9.53 23.31 -3.91
C GLY A 66 -10.66 22.30 -4.14
N TYR A 67 -10.37 21.00 -4.29
CA TYR A 67 -11.40 19.96 -4.35
C TYR A 67 -11.80 19.51 -2.94
N THR A 68 -13.11 19.50 -2.66
CA THR A 68 -13.67 18.94 -1.43
C THR A 68 -14.50 17.70 -1.77
N PRO A 69 -14.15 16.52 -1.24
CA PRO A 69 -14.91 15.30 -1.54
C PRO A 69 -16.34 15.40 -0.98
N PRO A 70 -17.38 15.07 -1.77
CA PRO A 70 -18.79 15.24 -1.37
C PRO A 70 -19.21 14.30 -0.23
N HIS A 71 -18.54 13.14 -0.12
CA HIS A 71 -18.50 12.31 1.08
C HIS A 71 -17.03 12.02 1.32
N ALA A 72 -16.46 12.50 2.43
CA ALA A 72 -15.23 11.92 2.92
C ALA A 72 -15.55 10.44 3.16
N ALA A 73 -15.14 9.57 2.24
CA ALA A 73 -15.32 8.15 2.41
C ALA A 73 -14.77 7.81 3.79
N ALA A 74 -15.59 7.19 4.63
CA ALA A 74 -15.12 6.67 5.91
C ALA A 74 -13.93 5.77 5.56
N SER A 75 -12.73 6.28 5.77
CA SER A 75 -11.49 5.54 5.56
C SER A 75 -11.66 4.22 6.30
N GLU A 76 -11.40 3.08 5.62
CA GLU A 76 -11.49 1.77 6.25
C GLU A 76 -10.81 1.84 7.62
N TYR A 77 -11.57 1.55 8.67
CA TYR A 77 -11.13 1.73 10.04
C TYR A 77 -9.95 0.79 10.30
N GLN A 78 -8.73 1.31 10.25
CA GLN A 78 -7.54 0.59 10.64
C GLN A 78 -7.21 0.92 12.09
N SER A 79 -6.70 -0.07 12.83
CA SER A 79 -6.25 0.13 14.22
C SER A 79 -4.99 0.99 14.26
N ILE A 80 -5.10 2.31 14.20
CA ILE A 80 -3.94 3.22 14.17
C ILE A 80 -3.42 3.46 15.61
N PRO A 81 -2.11 3.34 15.87
CA PRO A 81 -1.52 3.69 17.15
C PRO A 81 -1.82 5.13 17.59
N GLN A 82 -1.94 5.34 18.90
CA GLN A 82 -2.39 6.63 19.46
C GLN A 82 -1.44 7.80 19.13
N ASP A 83 -0.15 7.53 18.93
CA ASP A 83 0.84 8.54 18.52
C ASP A 83 0.72 8.98 17.06
N LYS A 84 -0.08 8.27 16.25
CA LYS A 84 -0.28 8.54 14.82
C LYS A 84 -1.71 8.96 14.46
N ILE A 85 -2.64 8.86 15.40
CA ILE A 85 -4.06 9.08 15.14
C ILE A 85 -4.37 10.52 14.75
N ASP A 86 -3.65 11.48 15.32
CA ASP A 86 -3.84 12.91 15.03
C ASP A 86 -3.42 13.24 13.59
N ASP A 87 -2.24 12.78 13.16
CA ASP A 87 -1.73 12.98 11.80
C ASP A 87 -2.63 12.31 10.75
N PHE A 88 -3.08 11.08 11.05
CA PHE A 88 -4.07 10.41 10.21
C PHE A 88 -5.37 11.22 10.10
N GLY A 89 -5.95 11.63 11.23
CA GLY A 89 -7.24 12.33 11.28
C GLY A 89 -7.24 13.65 10.53
N VAL A 90 -6.13 14.40 10.57
CA VAL A 90 -5.99 15.67 9.85
C VAL A 90 -5.89 15.48 8.34
N HIS A 91 -5.24 14.41 7.88
CA HIS A 91 -4.90 14.24 6.46
C HIS A 91 -5.75 13.22 5.71
N ALA A 92 -6.59 12.42 6.39
CA ALA A 92 -7.43 11.39 5.79
C ALA A 92 -8.35 11.90 4.66
N ALA A 93 -8.83 13.14 4.75
CA ALA A 93 -9.68 13.74 3.71
C ALA A 93 -8.89 14.27 2.49
N SER A 94 -7.55 14.24 2.51
CA SER A 94 -6.68 14.80 1.46
C SER A 94 -6.37 13.81 0.33
N TYR A 95 -6.74 12.54 0.49
CA TYR A 95 -6.48 11.48 -0.48
C TYR A 95 -7.63 10.48 -0.53
N TYR A 96 -7.59 9.59 -1.52
CA TYR A 96 -8.52 8.48 -1.66
C TYR A 96 -7.79 7.18 -1.97
N PRO A 97 -8.30 6.04 -1.46
CA PRO A 97 -7.78 4.73 -1.79
C PRO A 97 -8.17 4.32 -3.22
N LEU A 98 -7.30 3.56 -3.86
CA LEU A 98 -7.55 2.86 -5.11
C LEU A 98 -7.77 1.38 -4.84
N GLU A 99 -8.63 0.74 -5.64
CA GLU A 99 -8.79 -0.71 -5.60
C GLU A 99 -7.51 -1.38 -6.09
N VAL A 100 -6.90 -2.21 -5.24
CA VAL A 100 -5.68 -2.96 -5.57
C VAL A 100 -6.07 -4.33 -6.10
N SER A 101 -5.64 -4.64 -7.33
CA SER A 101 -5.74 -5.97 -7.91
C SER A 101 -4.35 -6.50 -8.26
N HIS A 102 -4.22 -7.82 -8.27
CA HIS A 102 -2.97 -8.50 -8.58
C HIS A 102 -3.13 -9.29 -9.87
N PHE A 103 -2.08 -9.34 -10.68
CA PHE A 103 -2.02 -10.16 -11.87
C PHE A 103 -0.71 -10.93 -11.92
N LYS A 104 -0.69 -12.02 -12.69
CA LYS A 104 0.49 -12.83 -12.94
C LYS A 104 0.48 -13.31 -14.38
N SER A 105 1.64 -13.49 -15.00
CA SER A 105 1.70 -14.07 -16.34
C SER A 105 1.47 -15.59 -16.31
N SER A 106 1.24 -16.18 -17.48
CA SER A 106 1.16 -17.64 -17.63
C SER A 106 2.47 -18.34 -17.25
N HIS A 107 3.61 -17.67 -17.40
CA HIS A 107 4.91 -18.21 -17.00
C HIS A 107 5.11 -18.12 -15.49
N ASP A 108 4.75 -16.99 -14.86
CA ASP A 108 4.81 -16.84 -13.40
C ASP A 108 3.94 -17.87 -12.70
N ALA A 109 2.74 -18.15 -13.25
CA ALA A 109 1.85 -19.17 -12.70
C ALA A 109 2.51 -20.56 -12.67
N ARG A 110 3.18 -20.98 -13.76
CA ARG A 110 3.88 -22.27 -13.83
C ARG A 110 5.08 -22.34 -12.88
N LEU A 111 5.81 -21.24 -12.75
CA LEU A 111 6.95 -21.14 -11.84
C LEU A 111 6.51 -21.21 -10.38
N LEU A 112 5.48 -20.45 -10.00
CA LEU A 112 4.93 -20.45 -8.65
C LEU A 112 4.37 -21.83 -8.25
N ASP A 113 3.72 -22.54 -9.17
CA ASP A 113 3.26 -23.92 -8.95
C ASP A 113 4.43 -24.89 -8.70
N SER A 114 5.50 -24.75 -9.48
CA SER A 114 6.73 -25.54 -9.30
C SER A 114 7.41 -25.25 -7.96
N LEU A 115 7.40 -23.98 -7.52
CA LEU A 115 7.93 -23.58 -6.21
C LEU A 115 7.06 -24.17 -5.09
N TRP A 116 5.75 -24.13 -5.21
CA TRP A 116 4.84 -24.69 -4.21
C TRP A 116 5.11 -26.18 -3.96
N ASN A 117 5.33 -26.96 -5.03
CA ASN A 117 5.68 -28.38 -4.93
C ASN A 117 6.96 -28.68 -4.14
N ARG A 118 7.86 -27.69 -3.99
CA ARG A 118 9.12 -27.84 -3.25
C ARG A 118 9.10 -27.17 -1.87
N TYR A 119 8.39 -26.05 -1.75
CA TYR A 119 8.46 -25.17 -0.58
C TYR A 119 7.23 -25.22 0.32
N TRP A 120 6.22 -26.05 0.01
CA TRP A 120 5.02 -26.21 0.86
C TRP A 120 5.33 -26.50 2.34
N VAL A 121 6.43 -27.21 2.61
CA VAL A 121 6.87 -27.51 3.99
C VAL A 121 7.15 -26.22 4.77
N MET A 122 7.69 -25.18 4.12
CA MET A 122 7.97 -23.90 4.77
C MET A 122 6.69 -23.23 5.25
N THR A 123 5.60 -23.32 4.47
CA THR A 123 4.30 -22.78 4.85
C THR A 123 3.74 -23.44 6.12
N LEU A 124 4.00 -24.74 6.31
CA LEU A 124 3.57 -25.46 7.52
C LEU A 124 4.52 -25.29 8.71
N SER A 125 5.79 -24.99 8.46
CA SER A 125 6.80 -24.81 9.51
C SER A 125 6.88 -23.37 10.05
N GLN A 126 6.16 -22.43 9.45
CA GLN A 126 6.10 -21.06 9.95
C GLN A 126 5.36 -21.01 11.30
N SER A 127 5.97 -20.35 12.28
CA SER A 127 5.35 -20.04 13.57
C SER A 127 5.15 -18.52 13.68
N PRO A 128 3.95 -18.01 13.39
CA PRO A 128 3.67 -16.57 13.40
C PRO A 128 3.80 -15.93 14.79
N LEU A 129 3.84 -16.74 15.85
CA LEU A 129 3.89 -16.26 17.24
C LEU A 129 5.29 -15.84 17.70
N VAL A 130 6.34 -16.19 16.94
CA VAL A 130 7.75 -15.99 17.34
C VAL A 130 8.55 -15.25 16.25
N SER A 131 7.91 -14.83 15.16
CA SER A 131 8.55 -14.14 14.01
C SER A 131 8.32 -12.64 14.03
#